data_AF-A0AA46PG22-F1
#
_entry.id   AF-A0AA46PG22-F1
#
_cell.length_a   1.000
_cell.length_b   1.000
_cell.length_c   1.000
_cell.angle_alpha   90.00
_cell.angle_beta   90.00
_cell.angle_gamma   90.00
#
_symmetry.space_group_name_H-M   'P 1'
#
loop_
_entity.id
_entity.type
_entity.pdbx_description
1 polymer ?
#
loop_
_entity_poly.entity_id
_entity_poly.type
_entity_poly.pdbx_seq_one_letter_code
_entity_poly.pdbx_strand_id
1 'polypeptide(L)'
;MLTRKIIAASITGSLFAVMLGLIAADPFAGEVNSAGEYFQGVMMSIPFYLLYSFPVILVYGTVTSVISDCIALFISNYTNRKLEFYISLLLHLLFGLILLGLSLAAAVLFFVADIVLRRKQIGGWRNALKSLCLPVFIWVVFMGGVYLMDAGGI
;
A
#
# COMPACT_ATOMS: atom_id res chain seq x y z
N MET A 1 9.68 9.23 12.75
CA MET A 1 9.58 9.21 11.26
C MET A 1 9.32 7.80 10.77
N LEU A 2 10.24 6.85 11.00
CA LEU A 2 10.11 5.46 10.54
C LEU A 2 8.81 4.76 10.96
N THR A 3 8.41 4.84 12.24
CA THR A 3 7.19 4.19 12.74
C THR A 3 5.93 4.63 12.01
N ARG A 4 5.83 5.93 11.69
CA ARG A 4 4.72 6.49 10.91
C ARG A 4 4.70 5.92 9.48
N LYS A 5 5.87 5.78 8.86
CA LYS A 5 6.03 5.23 7.50
C LYS A 5 5.65 3.76 7.44
N ILE A 6 5.96 2.97 8.48
CA ILE A 6 5.50 1.57 8.59
C ILE A 6 3.97 1.50 8.68
N ILE A 7 3.34 2.40 9.46
CA ILE A 7 1.87 2.48 9.53
C ILE A 7 1.29 2.87 8.17
N ALA A 8 1.86 3.88 7.50
CA ALA A 8 1.46 4.28 6.16
C ALA A 8 1.56 3.11 5.18
N ALA A 9 2.68 2.39 5.17
CA ALA A 9 2.89 1.22 4.33
C ALA A 9 1.87 0.10 4.60
N SER A 10 1.53 -0.13 5.87
CA SER A 10 0.53 -1.13 6.27
C SER A 10 -0.85 -0.79 5.73
N ILE A 11 -1.26 0.47 5.85
CA ILE A 11 -2.55 0.96 5.34
C ILE A 11 -2.55 0.92 3.81
N THR A 12 -1.51 1.47 3.18
CA THR A 12 -1.38 1.56 1.74
C THR A 12 -1.32 0.20 1.08
N GLY A 13 -0.48 -0.73 1.56
CA GLY A 13 -0.39 -2.06 0.96
C GLY A 13 -1.68 -2.85 1.09
N SER A 14 -2.38 -2.71 2.22
CA SER A 14 -3.70 -3.29 2.44
C SER A 14 -4.74 -2.75 1.45
N LEU A 15 -4.88 -1.42 1.37
CA LEU A 15 -5.85 -0.77 0.48
C LEU A 15 -5.51 -1.01 -0.98
N PHE A 16 -4.22 -0.95 -1.34
CA PHE A 16 -3.75 -1.15 -2.71
C PHE A 16 -4.06 -2.57 -3.19
N ALA A 17 -3.81 -3.60 -2.38
CA ALA A 17 -4.13 -4.98 -2.74
C ALA A 17 -5.64 -5.19 -2.94
N VAL A 18 -6.47 -4.62 -2.05
CA VAL A 18 -7.94 -4.67 -2.19
C VAL A 18 -8.40 -3.96 -3.46
N MET A 19 -7.91 -2.75 -3.72
CA MET A 19 -8.22 -2.01 -4.94
C MET A 19 -7.81 -2.78 -6.19
N LEU A 20 -6.60 -3.37 -6.19
CA LEU A 20 -6.09 -4.12 -7.33
C LEU A 20 -6.91 -5.39 -7.57
N GLY A 21 -7.30 -6.11 -6.51
CA GLY A 21 -8.16 -7.28 -6.64
C GLY A 21 -9.56 -6.96 -7.14
N LEU A 22 -10.10 -5.78 -6.82
CA LEU A 22 -11.40 -5.34 -7.36
C LEU A 22 -11.31 -4.92 -8.84
N ILE A 23 -10.20 -4.31 -9.26
CA ILE A 23 -10.00 -3.83 -10.63
C ILE A 23 -9.56 -4.97 -11.57
N ALA A 24 -8.69 -5.85 -11.07
CA ALA A 24 -8.11 -6.99 -11.78
C ALA A 24 -8.43 -8.27 -11.00
N ALA A 25 -9.70 -8.67 -11.05
CA ALA A 25 -10.22 -9.82 -10.30
C ALA A 25 -9.55 -11.14 -10.70
N ASP A 26 -9.10 -11.29 -11.94
CA ASP A 26 -8.27 -12.43 -12.32
C ASP A 26 -6.79 -12.00 -12.45
N PRO A 27 -5.92 -12.44 -11.53
CA PRO A 27 -4.48 -12.13 -11.60
C PRO A 27 -3.78 -12.84 -12.76
N PHE A 28 -4.43 -13.81 -13.41
CA PHE A 28 -3.94 -14.58 -14.56
C PHE A 28 -4.62 -14.19 -15.89
N ALA A 29 -5.41 -13.10 -15.90
CA ALA A 29 -6.02 -12.50 -17.08
C ALA A 29 -6.99 -13.40 -17.86
N GLY A 30 -7.75 -14.25 -17.18
CA GLY A 30 -8.90 -14.95 -17.76
C GLY A 30 -10.10 -14.03 -18.00
N GLU A 31 -10.97 -14.45 -18.91
CA GLU A 31 -12.23 -13.77 -19.19
C GLU A 31 -13.21 -14.03 -18.04
N VAL A 32 -13.77 -12.95 -17.49
CA VAL A 32 -14.81 -13.02 -16.45
C VAL A 32 -16.16 -12.96 -17.14
N ASN A 33 -16.87 -14.08 -17.18
CA ASN A 33 -18.12 -14.24 -17.93
C ASN A 33 -19.35 -14.19 -17.04
N SER A 34 -19.19 -14.22 -15.72
CA SER A 34 -20.29 -14.14 -14.76
C SER A 34 -19.93 -13.38 -13.47
N ALA A 35 -20.96 -12.92 -12.75
CA ALA A 35 -20.78 -12.27 -11.45
C ALA A 35 -20.19 -13.21 -10.38
N GLY A 36 -20.45 -14.53 -10.50
CA GLY A 36 -19.89 -15.55 -9.62
C GLY A 36 -18.38 -15.71 -9.83
N GLU A 37 -17.96 -15.83 -11.09
CA GLU A 37 -16.54 -15.88 -11.48
C GLU A 37 -15.80 -14.62 -11.05
N TYR A 38 -16.41 -13.43 -11.21
CA TYR A 38 -15.83 -12.18 -10.73
C TYR A 38 -15.58 -12.24 -9.21
N PHE A 39 -16.58 -12.66 -8.44
CA PHE A 39 -16.49 -12.70 -6.98
C PHE A 39 -15.41 -13.70 -6.51
N GLN A 40 -15.34 -14.88 -7.11
CA GLN A 40 -14.28 -15.86 -6.85
C GLN A 40 -12.90 -15.29 -7.20
N GLY A 41 -12.79 -14.64 -8.36
CA GLY A 41 -11.57 -13.94 -8.78
C GLY A 41 -11.14 -12.90 -7.74
N VAL A 42 -12.04 -12.01 -7.31
CA VAL A 42 -11.75 -11.01 -6.27
C VAL A 42 -11.26 -11.69 -4.98
N MET A 43 -11.90 -12.79 -4.57
CA MET A 43 -11.52 -13.52 -3.36
C MET A 43 -10.10 -14.09 -3.43
N MET A 44 -9.68 -14.57 -4.60
CA MET A 44 -8.33 -15.10 -4.83
C MET A 44 -7.28 -14.01 -5.09
N SER A 45 -7.62 -12.98 -5.86
CA SER A 45 -6.69 -11.93 -6.29
C SER A 45 -6.24 -11.03 -5.15
N ILE A 46 -7.11 -10.68 -4.22
CA ILE A 46 -6.75 -9.81 -3.07
C ILE A 46 -5.62 -10.40 -2.23
N PRO A 47 -5.68 -11.65 -1.72
CA PRO A 47 -4.59 -12.22 -0.95
C PRO A 47 -3.33 -12.44 -1.79
N PHE A 48 -3.47 -12.74 -3.10
CA PHE A 48 -2.36 -12.80 -4.03
C PHE A 48 -1.64 -11.44 -4.14
N TYR A 49 -2.36 -10.38 -4.48
CA TYR A 49 -1.80 -9.04 -4.58
C TYR A 49 -1.25 -8.54 -3.27
N LEU A 50 -1.84 -8.91 -2.15
CA LEU A 50 -1.28 -8.58 -0.85
C LEU A 50 0.10 -9.23 -0.67
N LEU A 51 0.26 -10.52 -0.99
CA LEU A 51 1.54 -11.23 -0.86
C LEU A 51 2.67 -10.60 -1.69
N TYR A 52 2.35 -10.08 -2.87
CA TYR A 52 3.35 -9.47 -3.76
C TYR A 52 3.55 -7.97 -3.54
N SER A 53 2.46 -7.20 -3.41
CA SER A 53 2.55 -5.74 -3.33
C SER A 53 2.89 -5.25 -1.93
N PHE A 54 2.38 -5.89 -0.87
CA PHE A 54 2.61 -5.40 0.50
C PHE A 54 4.09 -5.42 0.90
N PRO A 55 4.88 -6.50 0.69
CA PRO A 55 6.30 -6.48 1.03
C PRO A 55 7.08 -5.42 0.27
N VAL A 56 6.75 -5.20 -1.01
CA VAL A 56 7.36 -4.15 -1.83
C VAL A 56 7.02 -2.78 -1.25
N ILE A 57 5.75 -2.49 -0.96
CA ILE A 57 5.32 -1.21 -0.37
C ILE A 57 5.94 -1.02 1.03
N LEU A 58 6.00 -2.08 1.85
CA LEU A 58 6.56 -2.04 3.19
C LEU A 58 8.06 -1.75 3.17
N VAL A 59 8.83 -2.41 2.32
CA VAL A 59 10.27 -2.24 2.28
C VAL A 59 10.63 -1.03 1.42
N TYR A 60 10.36 -1.11 0.12
CA TYR A 60 10.74 -0.09 -0.85
C TYR A 60 10.02 1.24 -0.60
N GLY A 61 8.70 1.21 -0.38
CA GLY A 61 7.90 2.41 -0.10
C GLY A 61 8.35 3.12 1.18
N THR A 62 8.58 2.37 2.27
CA THR A 62 9.09 2.96 3.53
C THR A 62 10.48 3.57 3.35
N VAL A 63 11.42 2.84 2.72
CA VAL A 63 12.81 3.30 2.55
C VAL A 63 12.86 4.56 1.69
N THR A 64 12.23 4.52 0.51
CA THR A 64 12.21 5.68 -0.40
C THR A 64 11.51 6.87 0.24
N SER A 65 10.40 6.65 0.94
CA SER A 65 9.68 7.72 1.64
C SER A 65 10.49 8.35 2.78
N VAL A 66 11.29 7.55 3.49
CA VAL A 66 12.24 8.06 4.49
C VAL A 66 13.32 8.91 3.83
N ILE A 67 13.90 8.44 2.72
CA ILE A 67 14.91 9.16 1.95
C ILE A 67 14.33 10.48 1.43
N SER A 68 13.12 10.47 0.84
CA SER A 68 12.44 11.66 0.35
C SER A 68 12.26 12.72 1.43
N ASP A 69 11.80 12.32 2.62
CA ASP A 69 11.63 13.25 3.74
C ASP A 69 12.97 13.77 4.26
N CYS A 70 14.01 12.94 4.33
CA CYS A 70 15.35 13.37 4.73
C CYS A 70 15.93 14.39 3.76
N ILE A 71 15.84 14.15 2.45
CA ILE A 71 16.32 15.08 1.41
C ILE A 71 15.51 16.38 1.45
N ALA A 72 14.19 16.28 1.55
CA ALA A 72 13.32 17.45 1.63
C ALA A 72 13.61 18.30 2.86
N LEU A 73 13.82 17.67 4.02
CA LEU A 73 14.22 18.33 5.25
C LEU A 73 15.56 19.04 5.07
N PHE A 74 16.55 18.34 4.54
CA PHE A 74 17.89 18.87 4.29
C PHE A 74 17.85 20.11 3.39
N ILE A 75 17.22 20.03 2.22
CA ILE A 75 17.14 21.15 1.28
C ILE A 75 16.35 22.31 1.87
N SER A 76 15.24 22.03 2.57
CA SER A 76 14.40 23.08 3.18
C SER A 76 15.11 23.87 4.27
N ASN A 77 16.10 23.27 4.96
CA ASN A 77 16.90 23.94 5.99
C ASN A 77 17.82 25.03 5.41
N TYR A 78 18.24 24.88 4.14
CA TYR A 78 19.08 25.86 3.44
C TYR A 78 18.29 26.78 2.50
N THR A 79 16.98 26.61 2.40
CA THR A 79 16.12 27.36 1.49
C THR A 79 14.90 27.91 2.22
N ASN A 80 13.71 27.34 1.98
CA ASN A 80 12.46 27.75 2.60
C ASN A 80 11.75 26.52 3.17
N ARG A 81 11.33 26.61 4.43
CA ARG A 81 10.65 25.52 5.13
C ARG A 81 9.35 25.09 4.45
N LYS A 82 8.66 26.01 3.76
CA LYS A 82 7.45 25.72 3.00
C LYS A 82 7.71 24.76 1.82
N LEU A 83 8.95 24.68 1.32
CA LEU A 83 9.31 23.80 0.22
C LEU A 83 9.49 22.33 0.64
N GLU A 84 9.66 22.05 1.93
CA GLU A 84 9.82 20.67 2.44
C GLU A 84 8.70 19.76 1.91
N PHE A 85 7.46 20.23 1.96
CA PHE A 85 6.31 19.45 1.49
C PHE A 85 6.38 19.17 -0.02
N TYR A 86 6.65 20.19 -0.83
CA TYR A 86 6.68 20.08 -2.29
C TYR A 86 7.85 19.20 -2.76
N ILE A 87 9.01 19.33 -2.14
CA ILE A 87 10.19 18.50 -2.45
C ILE A 87 9.93 17.04 -2.07
N SER A 88 9.36 16.78 -0.89
CA SER A 88 9.02 15.41 -0.49
C SER A 88 7.99 14.79 -1.45
N LEU A 89 6.95 15.54 -1.82
CA LEU A 89 5.96 15.10 -2.81
C LEU A 89 6.62 14.77 -4.15
N LEU A 90 7.45 15.67 -4.69
CA LEU A 90 8.15 15.46 -5.96
C LEU A 90 8.99 14.18 -5.92
N LEU A 91 9.76 13.98 -4.84
CA LEU A 91 10.60 12.79 -4.70
C LEU A 91 9.76 11.51 -4.59
N HIS A 92 8.61 11.53 -3.91
CA HIS A 92 7.70 10.37 -3.88
C HIS A 92 7.16 10.02 -5.26
N LEU A 93 6.80 11.03 -6.06
CA LEU A 93 6.35 10.80 -7.44
C LEU A 93 7.49 10.24 -8.31
N LEU A 94 8.71 10.77 -8.17
CA LEU A 94 9.89 10.28 -8.90
C LEU A 94 10.23 8.83 -8.53
N PHE A 95 10.23 8.47 -7.25
CA PHE A 95 10.44 7.07 -6.84
C PHE A 95 9.27 6.17 -7.26
N GLY A 96 8.04 6.67 -7.20
CA GLY A 96 6.85 5.97 -7.67
C GLY A 96 6.88 5.65 -9.15
N LEU A 97 7.53 6.48 -9.97
CA LEU A 97 7.65 6.29 -11.42
C LEU A 97 8.58 5.14 -11.84
N ILE A 98 9.38 4.57 -10.93
CA ILE A 98 10.38 3.53 -11.27
C ILE A 98 9.75 2.27 -11.87
N LEU A 99 8.55 1.88 -11.43
CA LEU A 99 7.82 0.71 -11.96
C LEU A 99 6.52 1.13 -12.68
N LEU A 100 6.52 2.29 -13.36
CA LEU A 100 5.39 2.79 -14.16
C LEU A 100 4.12 3.07 -13.33
N GLY A 101 2.92 2.94 -13.93
CA GLY A 101 1.66 3.44 -13.39
C GLY A 101 1.20 2.81 -12.07
N LEU A 102 1.40 1.50 -11.86
CA LEU A 102 0.99 0.81 -10.64
C LEU A 102 1.78 1.27 -9.41
N SER A 103 3.09 1.40 -9.57
CA SER A 103 3.96 1.92 -8.50
C SER A 103 3.71 3.39 -8.23
N LEU A 104 3.38 4.19 -9.25
CA LEU A 104 2.99 5.58 -9.04
C LEU A 104 1.68 5.68 -8.24
N ALA A 105 0.67 4.86 -8.55
CA ALA A 105 -0.56 4.81 -7.79
C ALA A 105 -0.31 4.41 -6.32
N ALA A 106 0.52 3.38 -6.10
CA ALA A 106 0.92 2.98 -4.75
C ALA A 106 1.68 4.09 -4.00
N ALA A 107 2.58 4.81 -4.67
CA ALA A 107 3.36 5.91 -4.08
C ALA A 107 2.47 7.11 -3.71
N VAL A 108 1.49 7.45 -4.55
CA VAL A 108 0.50 8.50 -4.23
C VAL A 108 -0.33 8.09 -3.02
N LEU A 109 -0.84 6.85 -3.00
CA LEU A 109 -1.61 6.33 -1.87
C LEU A 109 -0.77 6.32 -0.58
N PHE A 110 0.50 5.94 -0.67
CA PHE A 110 1.46 6.00 0.44
C PHE A 110 1.62 7.42 0.97
N PHE A 111 1.87 8.37 0.07
CA PHE A 111 2.10 9.75 0.43
C PHE A 111 0.88 10.36 1.11
N VAL A 112 -0.33 10.07 0.60
CA VAL A 112 -1.59 10.49 1.23
C VAL A 112 -1.74 9.88 2.63
N ALA A 113 -1.51 8.58 2.79
CA ALA A 113 -1.57 7.93 4.09
C ALA A 113 -0.57 8.56 5.08
N ASP A 114 0.67 8.81 4.64
CA ASP A 114 1.69 9.43 5.48
C ASP A 114 1.33 10.85 5.90
N ILE A 115 0.76 11.67 5.01
CA ILE A 115 0.30 13.03 5.34
C ILE A 115 -0.79 12.98 6.40
N VAL A 116 -1.78 12.10 6.23
CA VAL A 116 -2.89 11.98 7.19
C VAL A 116 -2.35 11.59 8.57
N LEU A 117 -1.44 10.62 8.63
CA LEU A 117 -0.80 10.21 9.88
C LEU A 117 0.06 11.32 10.48
N ARG A 118 0.80 12.07 9.66
CA ARG A 118 1.63 13.20 10.11
C ARG A 118 0.77 14.31 10.72
N ARG A 119 -0.34 14.68 10.07
CA ARG A 119 -1.28 15.70 10.56
C ARG A 119 -1.94 15.27 11.87
N LYS A 120 -2.27 13.99 12.01
CA LYS A 120 -2.84 13.42 13.25
C LYS A 120 -1.79 13.09 14.32
N GLN A 121 -0.50 13.34 14.06
CA GLN A 121 0.62 12.99 14.94
C GLN A 121 0.60 11.51 15.38
N ILE A 122 0.15 10.62 14.49
CA ILE A 122 0.08 9.18 14.76
C ILE A 122 1.44 8.56 14.46
N GLY A 123 2.00 7.89 15.45
CA GLY A 123 3.26 7.17 15.35
C GLY A 123 3.49 6.25 16.53
N GLY A 124 4.73 5.80 16.69
CA GLY A 124 5.15 4.93 17.79
C GLY A 124 5.19 3.45 17.42
N TRP A 125 6.16 2.72 17.99
CA TRP A 125 6.43 1.33 17.65
C TRP A 125 5.25 0.41 17.94
N ARG A 126 4.53 0.64 19.04
CA ARG A 126 3.33 -0.14 19.36
C ARG A 126 2.26 -0.03 18.27
N ASN A 127 2.05 1.17 17.73
CA ASN A 127 1.07 1.40 16.66
C ASN A 127 1.56 0.84 15.32
N ALA A 128 2.87 0.96 15.03
CA ALA A 128 3.49 0.39 13.84
C ALA A 128 3.42 -1.15 13.83
N LEU A 129 3.65 -1.81 14.96
CA LEU A 129 3.52 -3.26 15.04
C LEU A 129 2.04 -3.69 14.93
N LYS A 130 1.12 -2.96 15.57
CA LYS A 130 -0.31 -3.21 15.44
C LYS A 130 -0.83 -3.00 14.01
N SER A 131 -0.29 -2.04 13.27
CA SER A 131 -0.75 -1.79 11.89
C SER A 131 -0.39 -2.94 10.95
N LEU A 132 0.69 -3.69 11.23
CA LEU A 132 1.04 -4.89 10.46
C LEU A 132 -0.01 -6.00 10.60
N CYS A 133 -0.88 -5.96 11.62
CA CYS A 133 -2.00 -6.88 11.72
C CYS A 133 -3.07 -6.60 10.65
N LEU A 134 -3.14 -5.40 10.07
CA LEU A 134 -4.13 -5.05 9.05
C LEU A 134 -3.98 -5.89 7.76
N PRO A 135 -2.80 -5.93 7.10
CA PRO A 135 -2.63 -6.77 5.91
C PRO A 135 -2.84 -8.25 6.26
N VAL A 136 -2.34 -8.72 7.41
CA VAL A 136 -2.54 -10.12 7.84
C VAL A 136 -4.02 -10.44 8.02
N PHE A 137 -4.78 -9.55 8.66
CA PHE A 137 -6.22 -9.73 8.85
C PHE A 137 -6.97 -9.82 7.52
N ILE A 138 -6.68 -8.91 6.58
CA ILE A 138 -7.26 -8.94 5.24
C ILE A 138 -6.92 -10.27 4.56
N TRP A 139 -5.64 -10.68 4.58
CA TRP A 139 -5.23 -11.95 3.98
C TRP A 139 -6.02 -13.13 4.55
N VAL A 140 -6.14 -13.23 5.88
CA VAL A 140 -6.87 -14.32 6.55
C VAL A 140 -8.35 -14.32 6.18
N VAL A 141 -8.99 -13.16 6.12
CA VAL A 141 -10.42 -13.05 5.76
C VAL A 141 -10.65 -13.54 4.33
N PHE A 142 -9.85 -13.06 3.37
CA PHE A 142 -10.04 -13.43 1.96
C PHE A 142 -9.62 -14.88 1.68
N MET A 143 -8.50 -15.35 2.22
CA MET A 143 -8.11 -16.76 2.10
C MET A 143 -9.08 -17.71 2.79
N GLY A 144 -9.66 -17.31 3.93
CA GLY A 144 -10.73 -18.07 4.57
C GLY A 144 -11.96 -18.16 3.68
N GLY A 145 -12.30 -17.08 2.97
CA GLY A 145 -13.35 -17.08 1.95
C GLY A 145 -13.07 -18.06 0.80
N VAL A 146 -11.86 -18.02 0.24
CA VAL A 146 -11.41 -18.96 -0.80
C VAL A 146 -11.54 -20.42 -0.33
N TYR A 147 -11.04 -20.72 0.88
CA TYR A 147 -11.13 -22.08 1.42
C TYR A 147 -12.59 -22.58 1.56
N LEU A 148 -13.51 -21.71 1.97
CA LEU A 148 -14.92 -22.07 2.10
C LEU A 148 -15.60 -22.29 0.74
N MET A 149 -15.19 -21.57 -0.31
CA MET A 149 -15.66 -21.78 -1.68
C MET A 149 -15.21 -23.15 -2.20
N ASP A 150 -13.90 -23.43 -2.08
CA ASP A 150 -13.32 -24.71 -2.48
C ASP A 150 -13.97 -25.89 -1.74
N ALA A 151 -14.18 -25.78 -0.43
CA ALA A 151 -14.81 -26.81 0.39
C ALA A 151 -16.31 -26.98 0.08
N GLY A 152 -16.99 -25.91 -0.38
CA GLY A 152 -18.39 -25.92 -0.78
C GLY A 152 -18.63 -26.49 -2.19
N GLY A 153 -17.58 -26.77 -2.95
CA GLY A 153 -17.68 -27.19 -4.36
C GLY A 153 -18.17 -26.07 -5.28
N ILE A 154 -17.92 -24.81 -4.90
CA ILE A 154 -18.27 -23.61 -5.68
C ILE A 154 -17.00 -23.00 -6.26
#